data_AF-A0A958QD34-F1
#
_entry.id   AF-A0A958QD34-F1
#
_cell.length_a   1.000
_cell.length_b   1.000
_cell.length_c   1.000
_cell.angle_alpha   90.00
_cell.angle_beta   90.00
_cell.angle_gamma   90.00
#
_symmetry.space_group_name_H-M   'P 1'
#
loop_
_entity.id
_entity.type
_entity.pdbx_description
1 polymer ?
#
loop_
_entity_poly.entity_id
_entity_poly.type
_entity_poly.pdbx_seq_one_letter_code
_entity_poly.pdbx_strand_id
1 'polypeptide(L)'
;MRISEKEMRLLACVELQAQLSVKEIAVETGMRQHTVRYLLHKLMDRGILSRKRPIVSNEDLGFVYYTIFFSLTLEEECSKSKLIKLLINCN
;
A
#
# COMPACT_ATOMS: atom_id res chain seq x y z
N MET A 1 -15.67 6.98 -1.78
CA MET A 1 -14.61 7.15 -2.81
C MET A 1 -15.01 6.34 -4.05
N ARG A 2 -15.03 6.92 -5.25
CA ARG A 2 -15.40 6.20 -6.49
C ARG A 2 -14.15 5.93 -7.33
N ILE A 3 -13.97 4.68 -7.76
CA ILE A 3 -12.89 4.23 -8.65
C ILE A 3 -13.53 3.87 -9.98
N SER A 4 -12.97 4.35 -11.08
CA SER A 4 -13.43 4.00 -12.43
C SER A 4 -12.94 2.61 -12.86
N GLU A 5 -13.62 1.99 -13.83
CA GLU A 5 -13.19 0.69 -14.36
C GLU A 5 -11.75 0.70 -14.91
N LYS A 6 -11.33 1.80 -15.54
CA LYS A 6 -9.96 1.97 -16.04
C LYS A 6 -8.95 2.04 -14.91
N GLU A 7 -9.27 2.76 -13.85
CA GLU A 7 -8.43 2.83 -12.64
C GLU A 7 -8.34 1.45 -11.98
N MET A 8 -9.45 0.72 -11.88
CA MET A 8 -9.49 -0.63 -11.31
C MET A 8 -8.63 -1.61 -12.11
N ARG A 9 -8.75 -1.60 -13.45
CA ARG A 9 -7.93 -2.47 -14.32
C ARG A 9 -6.44 -2.17 -14.19
N LEU A 10 -6.07 -0.89 -14.09
CA LEU A 10 -4.68 -0.48 -13.89
C LEU A 10 -4.16 -0.93 -12.53
N LEU A 11 -4.95 -0.76 -11.45
CA LEU A 11 -4.59 -1.19 -10.11
C LEU A 11 -4.35 -2.70 -10.05
N ALA A 12 -5.24 -3.50 -10.63
CA ALA A 12 -5.09 -4.95 -10.69
C ALA A 12 -3.81 -5.38 -11.44
N CYS A 13 -3.44 -4.66 -12.51
CA CYS A 13 -2.19 -4.93 -13.24
C CYS A 13 -0.94 -4.62 -12.40
N VAL A 14 -0.91 -3.49 -11.70
CA VAL A 14 0.29 -3.07 -10.96
C VAL A 14 0.42 -3.68 -9.56
N GLU A 15 -0.67 -4.18 -8.99
CA GLU A 15 -0.67 -4.86 -7.68
C GLU A 15 0.19 -6.13 -7.73
N LEU A 16 0.04 -6.93 -8.80
CA LEU A 16 0.78 -8.18 -8.98
C LEU A 16 2.20 -7.95 -9.51
N GLN A 17 2.42 -6.87 -10.27
CA GLN A 17 3.67 -6.62 -10.98
C GLN A 17 4.08 -5.15 -10.92
N ALA A 18 4.45 -4.70 -9.73
CA ALA A 18 4.82 -3.30 -9.50
C ALA A 18 6.01 -2.85 -10.36
N GLN A 19 6.91 -3.74 -10.80
CA GLN A 19 8.06 -3.38 -11.64
C GLN A 19 7.73 -3.03 -13.11
N LEU A 20 6.51 -3.29 -13.59
CA LEU A 20 6.18 -3.05 -14.99
C LEU A 20 6.42 -1.58 -15.40
N SER A 21 6.95 -1.41 -16.60
CA SER A 21 7.06 -0.13 -17.28
C SER A 21 5.69 0.34 -17.78
N VAL A 22 5.56 1.64 -18.02
CA VAL A 22 4.32 2.23 -18.59
C VAL A 22 3.93 1.58 -19.91
N LYS A 23 4.92 1.16 -20.72
CA LYS A 23 4.68 0.51 -22.01
C LYS A 23 4.06 -0.87 -21.81
N GLU A 24 4.56 -1.65 -20.87
CA GLU A 24 4.03 -2.98 -20.56
C GLU A 24 2.63 -2.87 -19.95
N ILE A 25 2.43 -1.97 -18.98
CA ILE A 25 1.10 -1.72 -18.39
C ILE A 25 0.10 -1.30 -19.48
N ALA A 26 0.51 -0.50 -20.46
CA ALA A 26 -0.34 -0.12 -21.58
C ALA A 26 -0.79 -1.32 -22.44
N VAL A 27 0.12 -2.27 -22.69
CA VAL A 27 -0.20 -3.52 -23.41
C VAL A 27 -1.15 -4.38 -22.59
N GLU A 28 -0.83 -4.64 -21.32
CA GLU A 28 -1.65 -5.49 -20.43
C GLU A 28 -3.05 -4.93 -20.20
N THR A 29 -3.18 -3.62 -20.09
CA THR A 29 -4.47 -2.98 -19.82
C THR A 29 -5.27 -2.62 -21.07
N GLY A 30 -4.66 -2.72 -22.27
CA GLY A 30 -5.22 -2.26 -23.53
C GLY A 30 -5.39 -0.73 -23.63
N MET A 31 -4.65 0.03 -22.80
CA MET A 31 -4.76 1.49 -22.72
C MET A 31 -3.61 2.18 -23.45
N ARG A 32 -3.81 3.44 -23.85
CA ARG A 32 -2.72 4.26 -24.40
C ARG A 32 -1.74 4.65 -23.29
N GLN A 33 -0.45 4.68 -23.58
CA GLN A 33 0.60 4.98 -22.59
C GLN A 33 0.40 6.32 -21.86
N HIS A 34 -0.09 7.35 -22.54
CA HIS A 34 -0.37 8.65 -21.89
C HIS A 34 -1.51 8.54 -20.88
N THR A 35 -2.53 7.71 -21.14
CA THR A 35 -3.62 7.43 -20.22
C THR A 35 -3.09 6.70 -18.99
N VAL A 36 -2.22 5.70 -19.19
CA VAL A 36 -1.56 4.97 -18.09
C VAL A 36 -0.75 5.92 -17.21
N ARG A 37 0.10 6.79 -17.80
CA ARG A 37 0.86 7.80 -17.04
C ARG A 37 -0.05 8.71 -16.22
N TYR A 38 -1.09 9.25 -16.85
CA TYR A 38 -2.05 10.12 -16.18
C TYR A 38 -2.74 9.42 -15.00
N LEU A 39 -3.20 8.18 -15.19
CA LEU A 39 -3.87 7.42 -14.14
C LEU A 39 -2.94 7.05 -12.99
N LEU A 40 -1.70 6.64 -13.28
CA LEU A 40 -0.69 6.38 -12.24
C LEU A 40 -0.46 7.62 -11.38
N HIS A 41 -0.20 8.78 -12.00
CA HIS A 41 -0.03 10.04 -11.26
C HIS A 41 -1.28 10.40 -10.46
N LYS A 42 -2.46 10.38 -11.08
CA LYS A 42 -3.72 10.68 -10.40
C LYS A 42 -3.99 9.78 -9.20
N LEU A 43 -3.71 8.47 -9.31
CA LEU A 43 -3.90 7.52 -8.21
C LEU A 43 -2.89 7.72 -7.09
N MET A 44 -1.67 8.11 -7.42
CA MET A 44 -0.65 8.50 -6.44
C MET A 44 -1.03 9.79 -5.72
N ASP A 45 -1.48 10.82 -6.45
CA ASP A 45 -1.89 12.11 -5.88
C ASP A 45 -3.11 11.97 -4.96
N ARG A 46 -4.00 11.01 -5.27
CA ARG A 46 -5.15 10.65 -4.43
C ARG A 46 -4.78 9.79 -3.22
N GLY A 47 -3.52 9.37 -3.09
CA GLY A 47 -3.06 8.45 -2.04
C GLY A 47 -3.62 7.02 -2.16
N ILE A 48 -4.20 6.65 -3.30
CA ILE A 48 -4.74 5.30 -3.55
C ILE A 48 -3.59 4.35 -3.91
N LEU A 49 -2.66 4.81 -4.74
CA LEU A 49 -1.46 4.07 -5.11
C LEU A 49 -0.27 4.64 -4.35
N SER A 50 0.33 3.82 -3.49
CA SER A 50 1.57 4.18 -2.80
C SER A 50 2.80 4.04 -3.72
N ARG A 51 3.94 4.58 -3.27
CA ARG A 51 5.22 4.31 -3.94
C ARG A 51 5.50 2.80 -3.98
N LYS A 52 6.14 2.36 -5.07
CA LYS A 52 6.57 0.97 -5.25
C LYS A 52 7.52 0.59 -4.11
N ARG A 53 7.27 -0.55 -3.46
CA ARG A 53 8.14 -1.14 -2.44
C ARG A 53 8.36 -2.61 -2.78
N PRO A 54 9.59 -3.14 -2.61
CA PRO A 54 9.82 -4.57 -2.72
C PRO A 54 9.07 -5.29 -1.60
N ILE A 55 8.52 -6.46 -1.91
CA ILE A 55 8.08 -7.40 -0.90
C ILE A 55 9.32 -8.16 -0.45
N VAL A 56 9.62 -8.10 0.84
CA VAL A 56 10.79 -8.75 1.44
C VAL A 56 10.30 -9.89 2.32
N SER A 57 10.89 -11.07 2.12
CA SER A 57 10.69 -12.21 3.01
C SER A 57 11.47 -11.96 4.30
N ASN A 58 10.76 -11.92 5.41
CA ASN A 58 11.38 -11.70 6.72
C ASN A 58 11.96 -13.00 7.27
N GLU A 59 11.38 -14.15 6.88
CA GLU A 59 11.88 -15.48 7.21
C GLU A 59 13.27 -15.70 6.63
N ASP A 60 13.49 -15.33 5.35
CA ASP A 60 14.78 -15.46 4.68
C ASP A 60 15.87 -14.57 5.31
N LEU A 61 15.45 -13.50 6.00
CA LEU A 61 16.32 -12.60 6.74
C LEU A 61 16.56 -13.05 8.19
N GLY A 62 15.95 -14.16 8.62
CA GLY A 62 16.04 -14.67 9.99
C GLY A 62 15.19 -13.89 11.01
N PHE A 63 14.28 -13.03 10.55
CA PHE A 63 13.34 -12.34 11.42
C PHE A 63 12.14 -13.25 11.72
N VAL A 64 11.69 -13.20 12.98
CA VAL A 64 10.50 -13.89 13.45
C VAL A 64 9.44 -12.87 13.82
N TYR A 65 8.24 -13.02 13.26
CA TYR A 65 7.10 -12.18 13.61
C TYR A 65 6.39 -12.70 14.86
N TYR A 66 6.09 -11.78 15.76
CA TYR A 66 5.21 -12.01 16.90
C TYR A 66 4.00 -11.09 16.81
N THR A 67 2.80 -11.64 17.01
CA THR A 67 1.57 -10.85 17.14
C THR A 67 1.25 -10.71 18.62
N ILE A 68 1.27 -9.48 19.13
CA ILE A 68 0.97 -9.17 20.53
C ILE A 68 -0.42 -8.54 20.60
N PHE A 69 -1.30 -9.14 21.41
CA PHE A 69 -2.65 -8.64 21.64
C PHE A 69 -2.72 -7.91 22.97
N PHE A 70 -3.32 -6.72 22.98
CA PHE A 70 -3.57 -5.93 24.18
C PHE A 70 -5.08 -5.87 24.43
N SER A 71 -5.50 -6.08 25.68
CA SER A 71 -6.88 -5.90 26.12
C SER A 71 -6.91 -4.71 27.08
N LEU A 72 -7.57 -3.62 26.68
CA LEU A 72 -7.56 -2.33 27.39
C LEU A 72 -8.94 -2.04 28.02
N THR A 73 -9.55 -3.05 28.64
CA THR A 73 -10.98 -3.11 28.98
C THR A 73 -11.47 -2.02 29.96
N LEU A 74 -10.57 -1.23 30.56
CA LEU A 74 -10.89 -0.23 31.58
C LEU A 74 -10.08 1.09 31.45
N GLU A 75 -9.42 1.34 30.32
CA GLU A 75 -8.57 2.52 30.18
C GLU A 75 -9.28 3.71 29.51
N GLU A 76 -9.05 4.92 30.02
CA GLU A 76 -9.46 6.16 29.37
C GLU A 76 -8.78 6.31 27.99
N GLU A 77 -9.47 6.91 27.02
CA GLU A 77 -8.95 7.17 25.66
C GLU A 77 -7.59 7.89 25.65
N CYS A 78 -7.30 8.67 26.69
CA CYS A 78 -6.01 9.34 26.90
C CYS A 78 -4.86 8.36 27.14
N SER A 79 -5.07 7.31 27.95
CA SER A 79 -4.08 6.29 28.27
C SER A 79 -3.76 5.42 27.05
N LYS A 80 -4.79 5.00 26.31
CA LYS A 80 -4.64 4.28 25.04
C LYS A 80 -3.82 5.06 24.03
N SER A 81 -4.10 6.36 23.88
CA SER A 81 -3.36 7.23 22.96
C SER A 81 -1.88 7.38 23.34
N LYS A 82 -1.57 7.43 24.65
CA LYS A 82 -0.19 7.46 25.14
C LYS A 82 0.53 6.14 24.90
N LEU A 83 -0.14 5.01 25.15
CA LEU A 83 0.41 3.67 24.89
C LEU A 83 0.77 3.50 23.41
N ILE A 84 -0.14 3.86 22.50
CA ILE A 84 0.11 3.79 21.05
C ILE A 84 1.32 4.66 20.66
N LYS A 85 1.42 5.88 21.20
CA LYS A 85 2.56 6.76 20.93
C LYS A 85 3.88 6.18 21.43
N LEU A 86 3.89 5.54 22.60
CA LEU A 86 5.08 4.85 23.12
C LEU A 86 5.49 3.73 22.17
N LEU A 87 4.56 2.86 21.78
CA LEU A 87 4.86 1.72 20.90
C LEU A 87 5.36 2.14 19.51
N ILE A 88 4.85 3.25 18.96
CA ILE A 88 5.30 3.77 17.64
C ILE A 88 6.70 4.39 17.71
N ASN A 89 7.04 5.04 18.83
CA ASN A 89 8.29 5.79 18.98
C ASN A 89 9.41 5.01 19.68
N CYS A 90 9.20 3.74 20.03
CA CYS A 90 10.27 2.84 20.47
C CYS A 90 11.14 2.43 19.28
N ASN A 91 12.01 3.34 18.85
CA ASN A 91 13.18 3.08 18.02
C ASN A 91 14.42 3.68 18.70
#